data_AF-A0A221R329-F1
#
_entry.id   AF-A0A221R329-F1
#
_cell.length_a   1.000
_cell.length_b   1.000
_cell.length_c   1.000
_cell.angle_alpha   90.00
_cell.angle_beta   90.00
_cell.angle_gamma   90.00
#
_symmetry.space_group_name_H-M   'P 1'
#
loop_
_entity.id
_entity.type
_entity.pdbx_description
1 polymer ?
#
loop_
_entity_poly.entity_id
_entity_poly.type
_entity_poly.pdbx_seq_one_letter_code
_entity_poly.pdbx_strand_id
1 'polypeptide(L)'
;MHYAMSPRAPRAGEQGFAITELASALGEDAFGHPREYGFGECDAETMRQLVLARDVPDGPVRIYRALPPGLGEINSGDWVTLSKDFARQHAIRDDFIAHDWPIVYADVPAPTVLTDGKYLDQYGYAGPSLTGLEDHVVEDEAELSDAGSDTLYDD
;
A
#
# COMPACT_ATOMS: atom_id res chain seq x y z
N MET A 1 21.02 24.31 6.92
CA MET A 1 20.10 23.16 7.05
C MET A 1 20.84 21.94 6.53
N HIS A 2 21.23 21.02 7.41
CA HIS A 2 21.78 19.74 6.98
C HIS A 2 20.61 18.88 6.46
N TYR A 3 20.59 18.64 5.16
CA TYR A 3 19.69 17.67 4.55
C TYR A 3 20.17 16.28 5.02
N ALA A 4 19.70 15.83 6.18
CA ALA A 4 19.84 14.43 6.56
C ALA A 4 19.15 13.62 5.46
N MET A 5 19.88 12.65 4.90
CA MET A 5 19.41 11.78 3.83
C MET A 5 17.96 11.36 4.08
N SER A 6 17.07 11.66 3.13
CA SER A 6 15.69 11.14 3.16
C SER A 6 15.73 9.65 3.49
N PRO A 7 14.87 9.15 4.39
CA PRO A 7 14.88 7.74 4.76
C PRO A 7 14.70 6.89 3.49
N ARG A 8 15.61 5.93 3.30
CA ARG A 8 15.55 4.96 2.19
C ARG A 8 14.56 3.86 2.55
N ALA A 9 13.83 3.35 1.56
CA ALA A 9 12.92 2.22 1.73
C ALA A 9 13.65 0.98 2.25
N PRO A 10 12.96 0.08 2.98
CA PRO A 10 13.49 -1.22 3.36
C PRO A 10 14.04 -1.99 2.16
N ARG A 11 15.22 -2.61 2.31
CA ARG A 11 15.89 -3.40 1.26
C ARG A 11 16.45 -4.70 1.83
N ALA A 12 16.50 -5.71 0.95
CA ALA A 12 17.07 -7.00 1.29
C ALA A 12 18.55 -6.84 1.66
N GLY A 13 18.96 -7.41 2.81
CA GLY A 13 20.35 -7.45 3.25
C GLY A 13 20.86 -6.21 4.02
N GLU A 14 20.05 -5.17 4.18
CA GLU A 14 20.41 -4.00 5.02
C GLU A 14 19.58 -3.95 6.31
N GLN A 15 18.27 -3.74 6.19
CA GLN A 15 17.32 -3.57 7.30
C GLN A 15 15.89 -4.06 6.98
N GLY A 16 15.66 -4.65 5.80
CA GLY A 16 14.35 -5.15 5.38
C GLY A 16 14.24 -6.66 5.44
N PHE A 17 13.16 -7.17 6.03
CA PHE A 17 12.73 -8.57 5.94
C PHE A 17 11.41 -8.65 5.16
N ALA A 18 11.14 -9.81 4.57
CA ALA A 18 9.91 -10.01 3.81
C ALA A 18 8.70 -9.90 4.73
N ILE A 19 7.60 -9.32 4.25
CA ILE A 19 6.35 -9.22 5.03
C ILE A 19 5.80 -10.59 5.44
N THR A 20 6.19 -11.66 4.75
CA THR A 20 5.89 -13.05 5.10
C THR A 20 6.55 -13.49 6.41
N GLU A 21 7.60 -12.80 6.83
CA GLU A 21 8.36 -13.04 8.07
C GLU A 21 8.00 -12.08 9.19
N LEU A 22 6.96 -11.24 9.00
CA LEU A 22 6.59 -10.18 9.96
C LEU A 22 6.36 -10.71 11.38
N ALA A 23 5.67 -11.85 11.52
CA ALA A 23 5.44 -12.49 12.81
C ALA A 23 6.75 -12.86 13.52
N SER A 24 7.76 -13.30 12.78
CA SER A 24 9.08 -13.65 13.32
C SER A 24 9.87 -12.42 13.75
N ALA A 25 9.67 -11.28 13.10
CA ALA A 25 10.41 -10.06 13.36
C ALA A 25 9.80 -9.17 14.45
N LEU A 26 8.47 -9.07 14.50
CA LEU A 26 7.74 -8.23 15.45
C LEU A 26 7.00 -8.99 16.54
N GLY A 27 6.83 -10.30 16.38
CA GLY A 27 5.94 -11.09 17.22
C GLY A 27 4.55 -11.24 16.61
N GLU A 28 3.84 -12.28 17.04
CA GLU A 28 2.45 -12.53 16.65
C GLU A 28 1.49 -11.42 17.13
N ASP A 29 1.88 -10.65 18.15
CA ASP A 29 1.11 -9.54 18.71
C ASP A 29 0.92 -8.39 17.71
N ALA A 30 1.82 -8.20 16.75
CA ALA A 30 1.66 -7.22 15.68
C ALA A 30 0.35 -7.42 14.88
N PHE A 31 -0.15 -8.65 14.79
CA PHE A 31 -1.43 -8.96 14.13
C PHE A 31 -2.64 -8.69 15.04
N GLY A 32 -2.48 -8.80 16.36
CA GLY A 32 -3.53 -8.55 17.34
C GLY A 32 -3.63 -7.09 17.81
N HIS A 33 -2.52 -6.36 17.75
CA HIS A 33 -2.35 -5.00 18.26
C HIS A 33 -1.65 -4.06 17.25
N PRO A 34 -2.13 -3.96 16.00
CA PRO A 34 -1.44 -3.21 14.94
C PRO A 34 -1.27 -1.71 15.23
N ARG A 35 -2.11 -1.14 16.11
CA ARG A 35 -2.00 0.25 16.56
C ARG A 35 -0.75 0.56 17.39
N GLU A 36 -0.09 -0.48 17.90
CA GLU A 36 1.16 -0.34 18.66
C GLU A 36 2.39 -0.31 17.73
N TYR A 37 2.19 -0.66 16.45
CA TYR A 37 3.25 -0.86 15.44
C TYR A 37 3.07 -0.02 14.16
N GLY A 38 1.87 0.49 13.88
CA GLY A 38 1.66 1.65 13.00
C GLY A 38 1.35 2.84 13.88
N PHE A 39 1.88 4.03 13.57
CA PHE A 39 1.67 5.27 14.33
C PHE A 39 0.22 5.80 14.26
N GLY A 40 -0.78 4.92 14.42
CA GLY A 40 -2.20 5.18 14.24
C GLY A 40 -2.71 5.01 12.81
N GLU A 41 -1.83 4.78 11.84
CA GLU A 41 -2.16 4.81 10.40
C GLU A 41 -2.23 3.42 9.73
N CYS A 42 -2.00 2.35 10.50
CA CYS A 42 -2.22 0.99 10.03
C CYS A 42 -3.73 0.71 9.94
N ASP A 43 -4.21 0.53 8.70
CA ASP A 43 -5.63 0.34 8.42
C ASP A 43 -6.02 -1.15 8.23
N ALA A 44 -7.31 -1.37 7.95
CA ALA A 44 -7.85 -2.71 7.75
C ALA A 44 -7.34 -3.37 6.46
N GLU A 45 -6.97 -2.61 5.42
CA GLU A 45 -6.44 -3.17 4.18
C GLU A 45 -5.05 -3.72 4.41
N THR A 46 -4.15 -2.92 4.98
CA THR A 46 -2.81 -3.35 5.38
C THR A 46 -2.88 -4.65 6.20
N MET A 47 -3.73 -4.70 7.23
CA MET A 47 -3.82 -5.89 8.07
C MET A 47 -4.34 -7.12 7.33
N ARG A 48 -5.31 -6.96 6.42
CA ARG A 48 -5.78 -8.07 5.58
C ARG A 48 -4.65 -8.60 4.71
N GLN A 49 -3.86 -7.72 4.10
CA GLN A 49 -2.75 -8.12 3.24
C GLN A 49 -1.61 -8.80 4.02
N LEU A 50 -1.30 -8.32 5.22
CA LEU A 50 -0.31 -8.95 6.10
C LEU A 50 -0.76 -10.34 6.55
N VAL A 51 -2.03 -10.52 6.91
CA VAL A 51 -2.60 -11.84 7.23
C VAL A 51 -2.53 -12.76 6.01
N LEU A 52 -2.87 -12.27 4.82
CA LEU A 52 -2.75 -13.04 3.58
C LEU A 52 -1.31 -13.46 3.29
N ALA A 53 -0.34 -12.56 3.46
CA ALA A 53 1.08 -12.86 3.28
C ALA A 53 1.61 -13.88 4.29
N ARG A 54 1.10 -13.87 5.52
CA ARG A 54 1.42 -14.89 6.53
C ARG A 54 0.84 -16.26 6.16
N ASP A 55 -0.44 -16.28 5.79
CA ASP A 55 -1.17 -17.52 5.56
C ASP A 55 -0.80 -18.16 4.20
N VAL A 56 -0.42 -17.33 3.21
CA VAL A 56 -0.01 -17.74 1.86
C VAL A 56 1.30 -16.99 1.47
N PRO A 57 2.47 -17.45 1.94
CA PRO A 57 3.73 -16.71 1.79
C PRO A 57 4.22 -16.54 0.36
N ASP A 58 3.83 -17.43 -0.56
CA ASP A 58 4.14 -17.30 -1.99
C ASP A 58 3.00 -16.62 -2.78
N GLY A 59 1.95 -16.17 -2.08
CA GLY A 59 0.78 -15.56 -2.67
C GLY A 59 1.00 -14.11 -3.10
N PRO A 60 0.10 -13.57 -3.94
CA PRO A 60 0.15 -12.17 -4.31
C PRO A 60 -0.35 -11.27 -3.17
N VAL A 61 0.24 -10.09 -3.06
CA VAL A 61 -0.26 -8.93 -2.31
C VAL A 61 -0.33 -7.74 -3.25
N ARG A 62 -1.25 -6.82 -2.97
CA ARG A 62 -1.40 -5.56 -3.68
C ARG A 62 -0.55 -4.47 -3.06
N ILE A 63 0.32 -3.88 -3.86
CA ILE A 63 1.08 -2.68 -3.49
C ILE A 63 0.49 -1.44 -4.14
N TYR A 64 0.55 -0.31 -3.44
CA TYR A 64 0.11 0.99 -3.92
C TYR A 64 1.23 2.01 -3.84
N ARG A 65 1.23 2.99 -4.75
CA ARG A 65 2.15 4.13 -4.73
C ARG A 65 1.50 5.37 -5.34
N ALA A 66 1.62 6.50 -4.65
CA ALA A 66 1.30 7.81 -5.22
C ALA A 66 2.48 8.32 -6.07
N LEU A 67 2.19 8.75 -7.30
CA LEU A 67 3.19 9.22 -8.26
C LEU A 67 2.70 10.48 -8.97
N PRO A 68 3.60 11.39 -9.41
CA PRO A 68 3.19 12.48 -10.29
C PRO A 68 2.49 11.95 -11.56
N PRO A 69 1.52 12.68 -12.13
CA PRO A 69 0.82 12.26 -13.35
C PRO A 69 1.77 11.89 -14.49
N GLY A 70 1.48 10.80 -15.19
CA GLY A 70 2.28 10.29 -16.29
C GLY A 70 3.47 9.42 -15.89
N LEU A 71 3.64 9.12 -14.60
CA LEU A 71 4.59 8.12 -14.11
C LEU A 71 3.85 6.85 -13.69
N GLY A 72 3.84 5.86 -14.58
CA GLY A 72 3.21 4.54 -14.37
C GLY A 72 4.21 3.45 -14.00
N GLU A 73 5.14 3.70 -13.07
CA GLU A 73 6.19 2.73 -12.73
C GLU A 73 6.47 2.55 -11.23
N ILE A 74 6.70 1.29 -10.84
CA ILE A 74 7.20 0.91 -9.52
C ILE A 74 8.49 0.11 -9.72
N ASN A 75 9.61 0.66 -9.24
CA ASN A 75 10.94 0.10 -9.40
C ASN A 75 11.42 -0.56 -8.10
N SER A 76 12.39 -1.47 -8.24
CA SER A 76 13.08 -2.04 -7.09
C SER A 76 13.73 -0.95 -6.23
N GLY A 77 13.47 -1.01 -4.93
CA GLY A 77 13.92 -0.04 -3.93
C GLY A 77 12.97 1.15 -3.71
N ASP A 78 11.81 1.18 -4.38
CA ASP A 78 10.80 2.20 -4.15
C ASP A 78 9.99 1.96 -2.88
N TRP A 79 9.52 3.06 -2.29
CA TRP A 79 8.52 3.03 -1.24
C TRP A 79 7.15 2.66 -1.81
N VAL A 80 6.50 1.72 -1.16
CA VAL A 80 5.14 1.27 -1.45
C VAL A 80 4.37 1.09 -0.15
N THR A 81 3.05 0.98 -0.25
CA THR A 81 2.17 0.66 0.88
C THR A 81 1.22 -0.48 0.52
N LEU A 82 0.70 -1.17 1.54
CA LEU A 82 -0.37 -2.17 1.40
C LEU A 82 -1.78 -1.56 1.57
N SER A 83 -1.87 -0.24 1.68
CA SER A 83 -3.13 0.49 1.84
C SER A 83 -3.32 1.54 0.74
N LYS A 84 -4.43 1.45 0.01
CA LYS A 84 -4.83 2.49 -0.94
C LYS A 84 -5.09 3.81 -0.23
N ASP A 85 -5.70 3.79 0.94
CA ASP A 85 -6.05 4.99 1.70
C ASP A 85 -4.81 5.70 2.26
N PHE A 86 -3.79 4.95 2.66
CA PHE A 86 -2.50 5.52 3.04
C PHE A 86 -1.79 6.16 1.84
N ALA A 87 -1.82 5.50 0.68
CA ALA A 87 -1.31 6.06 -0.57
C ALA A 87 -2.05 7.36 -0.93
N ARG A 88 -3.37 7.42 -0.74
CA ARG A 88 -4.18 8.63 -0.95
C ARG A 88 -3.75 9.77 -0.03
N GLN A 89 -3.57 9.52 1.26
CA GLN A 89 -3.13 10.56 2.20
C GLN A 89 -1.78 11.18 1.80
N HIS A 90 -0.89 10.37 1.21
CA HIS A 90 0.40 10.81 0.70
C HIS A 90 0.36 11.37 -0.73
N ALA A 91 -0.75 11.19 -1.44
CA ALA A 91 -1.02 11.79 -2.73
C ALA A 91 -1.53 13.23 -2.62
N ILE A 92 -2.10 13.61 -1.46
CA ILE A 92 -2.72 14.93 -1.25
C ILE A 92 -1.69 16.03 -1.45
N ARG A 93 -2.01 16.98 -2.33
CA ARG A 93 -1.12 18.13 -2.64
C ARG A 93 -1.60 19.42 -2.04
N ASP A 94 -2.90 19.68 -2.13
CA ASP A 94 -3.59 20.84 -1.57
C ASP A 94 -5.07 20.51 -1.33
N ASP A 95 -5.90 21.54 -1.10
CA ASP A 95 -7.34 21.36 -0.84
C ASP A 95 -8.15 20.95 -2.09
N PHE A 96 -7.52 20.85 -3.27
CA PHE A 96 -8.17 20.48 -4.53
C PHE A 96 -7.74 19.07 -4.95
N ILE A 97 -8.67 18.12 -4.87
CA ILE A 97 -8.46 16.71 -5.27
C ILE A 97 -7.92 16.54 -6.71
N ALA A 98 -8.23 17.47 -7.61
CA ALA A 98 -7.73 17.47 -8.98
C ALA A 98 -6.20 17.69 -9.08
N HIS A 99 -5.56 18.15 -8.00
CA HIS A 99 -4.12 18.32 -7.92
C HIS A 99 -3.41 17.15 -7.25
N ASP A 100 -4.15 16.21 -6.68
CA ASP A 100 -3.57 15.04 -6.01
C ASP A 100 -2.84 14.16 -7.02
N TRP A 101 -1.80 13.50 -6.53
CA TRP A 101 -1.05 12.54 -7.34
C TRP A 101 -1.90 11.30 -7.62
N PRO A 102 -1.92 10.77 -8.86
CA PRO A 102 -2.53 9.47 -9.11
C PRO A 102 -1.88 8.37 -8.28
N ILE A 103 -2.66 7.32 -8.05
CA ILE A 103 -2.19 6.11 -7.37
C ILE A 103 -2.08 5.01 -8.41
N VAL A 104 -0.89 4.43 -8.52
CA VAL A 104 -0.67 3.21 -9.27
C VAL A 104 -0.68 2.02 -8.31
N TYR A 105 -1.09 0.85 -8.79
CA TYR A 105 -1.04 -0.39 -8.01
C TYR A 105 -0.65 -1.59 -8.85
N ALA A 106 -0.18 -2.63 -8.18
CA ALA A 106 0.11 -3.92 -8.79
C ALA A 106 -0.02 -5.05 -7.77
N ASP A 107 -0.38 -6.24 -8.25
CA ASP A 107 -0.30 -7.47 -7.46
C ASP A 107 1.10 -8.07 -7.67
N VAL A 108 1.84 -8.26 -6.57
CA VAL A 108 3.22 -8.74 -6.56
C VAL A 108 3.38 -9.91 -5.59
N PRO A 109 4.34 -10.82 -5.78
CA PRO A 109 4.59 -11.87 -4.81
C PRO A 109 4.94 -11.28 -3.44
N ALA A 110 4.29 -11.73 -2.37
CA ALA A 110 4.52 -11.25 -1.01
C ALA A 110 6.00 -11.21 -0.58
N PRO A 111 6.88 -12.16 -0.97
CA PRO A 111 8.30 -12.13 -0.60
C PRO A 111 9.07 -10.94 -1.20
N THR A 112 8.51 -10.27 -2.21
CA THR A 112 9.11 -9.08 -2.83
C THR A 112 8.78 -7.78 -2.10
N VAL A 113 7.94 -7.82 -1.07
CA VAL A 113 7.59 -6.65 -0.26
C VAL A 113 8.30 -6.75 1.08
N LEU A 114 9.03 -5.69 1.44
CA LEU A 114 9.94 -5.66 2.57
C LEU A 114 9.49 -4.64 3.61
N THR A 115 9.60 -4.98 4.89
CA THR A 115 9.33 -4.09 6.01
C THR A 115 10.59 -3.90 6.86
N ASP A 116 10.71 -2.76 7.52
CA ASP A 116 11.71 -2.52 8.57
C ASP A 116 11.22 -2.94 9.97
N GLY A 117 9.98 -3.43 10.05
CA GLY A 117 9.32 -3.80 11.30
C GLY A 117 8.86 -2.63 12.17
N LYS A 118 9.03 -1.40 11.71
CA LYS A 118 8.78 -0.21 12.53
C LYS A 118 7.55 0.55 12.10
N TYR A 119 7.21 0.47 10.82
CA TYR A 119 6.03 1.09 10.24
C TYR A 119 5.25 0.04 9.45
N LEU A 120 4.03 -0.27 9.89
CA LEU A 120 3.13 -1.17 9.16
C LEU A 120 2.48 -0.51 7.94
N ASP A 121 2.69 0.77 7.77
CA ASP A 121 2.09 1.59 6.72
C ASP A 121 3.00 1.79 5.50
N GLN A 122 4.30 1.49 5.64
CA GLN A 122 5.31 1.75 4.61
C GLN A 122 6.25 0.55 4.42
N TYR A 123 6.51 0.23 3.16
CA TYR A 123 7.28 -0.92 2.75
C TYR A 123 8.23 -0.58 1.61
N GLY A 124 9.25 -1.42 1.42
CA GLY A 124 10.12 -1.38 0.25
C GLY A 124 9.73 -2.46 -0.74
N TYR A 125 9.70 -2.13 -2.03
CA TYR A 125 9.55 -3.12 -3.09
C TYR A 125 10.91 -3.64 -3.55
N ALA A 126 11.07 -4.95 -3.65
CA ALA A 126 12.32 -5.60 -4.07
C ALA A 126 12.16 -6.48 -5.32
N GLY A 127 10.99 -6.46 -5.96
CA GLY A 127 10.74 -7.18 -7.21
C GLY A 127 11.29 -6.47 -8.46
N PRO A 128 11.05 -7.03 -9.66
CA PRO A 128 11.42 -6.40 -10.92
C PRO A 128 10.61 -5.11 -11.15
N SER A 129 11.17 -4.16 -11.90
CA SER A 129 10.44 -2.95 -12.28
C SER A 129 9.14 -3.27 -13.02
N LEU A 130 8.07 -2.64 -12.57
CA LEU A 130 6.73 -2.69 -13.15
C LEU A 130 6.52 -1.40 -13.92
N THR A 131 6.09 -1.49 -15.18
CA THR A 131 5.90 -0.33 -16.06
C THR A 131 4.55 -0.39 -16.75
N GLY A 132 4.07 0.76 -17.23
CA GLY A 132 2.77 0.86 -17.88
C GLY A 132 1.60 0.64 -16.92
N LEU A 133 1.80 0.91 -15.63
CA LEU A 133 0.74 0.90 -14.64
C LEU A 133 -0.19 2.09 -14.92
N GLU A 134 -1.49 1.85 -14.87
CA GLU A 134 -2.49 2.87 -15.11
C GLU A 134 -2.52 3.85 -13.92
N ASP A 135 -2.58 5.14 -14.25
CA ASP A 135 -2.80 6.20 -13.28
C ASP A 135 -4.26 6.12 -12.83
N HIS A 136 -4.52 5.49 -11.68
CA HIS A 136 -5.83 5.55 -11.08
C HIS A 136 -5.95 6.88 -10.32
N VAL A 137 -6.24 7.93 -11.08
CA VAL A 137 -6.82 9.16 -10.54
C VAL A 137 -8.12 8.76 -9.83
N VAL A 138 -8.51 9.52 -8.82
CA VAL A 138 -9.77 9.30 -8.10
C VAL A 138 -10.94 9.53 -9.05
N GLU A 139 -11.30 8.54 -9.86
CA GLU A 139 -12.60 8.43 -10.51
C GLU A 139 -13.42 7.36 -9.76
N ASP A 140 -14.53 7.84 -9.21
CA ASP A 140 -15.76 7.15 -8.80
C ASP A 140 -15.78 6.14 -7.65
N GLU A 141 -16.05 6.68 -6.44
CA GLU A 141 -17.05 6.08 -5.53
C GLU A 141 -18.48 6.64 -5.79
N ALA A 142 -18.78 7.08 -7.02
CA ALA A 142 -20.13 7.50 -7.42
C ALA A 142 -20.93 6.38 -8.14
N GLU A 143 -20.25 5.41 -8.76
CA GLU A 143 -20.86 4.38 -9.62
C GLU A 143 -21.22 3.05 -8.89
N LEU A 144 -21.41 3.08 -7.57
CA LEU A 144 -21.96 1.93 -6.82
C LEU A 144 -23.28 2.27 -6.08
N SER A 145 -23.84 3.46 -6.30
CA SER A 145 -25.10 3.89 -5.69
C SER A 145 -26.32 3.94 -6.62
N ASP A 146 -26.16 3.76 -7.94
CA ASP A 146 -27.28 3.86 -8.91
C ASP A 146 -27.78 2.52 -9.46
N ALA A 147 -27.16 1.39 -9.10
CA ALA A 147 -27.63 0.06 -9.48
C ALA A 147 -28.45 -0.59 -8.35
N GLY A 148 -29.60 0.01 -7.99
CA GLY A 148 -30.38 -0.51 -6.87
C GLY A 148 -31.73 0.14 -6.58
N SER A 149 -32.48 0.59 -7.60
CA SER A 149 -33.90 0.88 -7.43
C SER A 149 -34.72 0.42 -8.63
N ASP A 150 -34.71 -0.89 -8.88
CA ASP A 150 -35.79 -1.54 -9.63
C ASP A 150 -36.54 -2.48 -8.68
N THR A 151 -37.48 -1.91 -7.92
CA THR A 151 -38.54 -2.68 -7.26
C THR A 151 -39.88 -2.04 -7.59
N LEU A 152 -40.50 -2.57 -8.65
CA LEU A 152 -41.91 -2.94 -8.74
C LEU A 152 -42.82 -2.38 -7.64
N TYR A 153 -43.69 -1.43 -8.03
CA TYR A 153 -45.03 -1.32 -7.47
C TYR A 153 -46.01 -1.19 -8.64
N ASP A 154 -46.60 -2.32 -9.02
CA ASP A 154 -47.92 -2.40 -9.63
C ASP A 154 -48.94 -2.49 -8.49
N ASP A 155 -49.86 -1.52 -8.40
CA ASP A 155 -51.22 -1.66 -7.85
C ASP A 155 -52.11 -0.53 -8.40
#